data_AF-A0A1H3S9C6-F1
#
_entry.id   AF-A0A1H3S9C6-F1
#
_cell.length_a   1.000
_cell.length_b   1.000
_cell.length_c   1.000
_cell.angle_alpha   90.00
_cell.angle_beta   90.00
_cell.angle_gamma   90.00
#
_symmetry.space_group_name_H-M   'P 1'
#
loop_
_entity.id
_entity.type
_entity.pdbx_description
1 polymer ?
#
loop_
_entity_poly.entity_id
_entity_poly.type
_entity_poly.pdbx_seq_one_letter_code
_entity_poly.pdbx_strand_id
1 'polypeptide(L)'
;NFINDLPNPFAKTVVQTVDGSTFQSFANETIGDTKFGDFLNWFVKGEGGNSSQALDETILPKGVNDDILKSRGFSKQELDSLVKYVNDEASALKNSGLTKKQLGAAVAATFDKKSGKYYTAINDMTGKIPKELHPLIDSKITGMPSMVKDSYIKTHGSGSHAEVYAINKALLDGANPKDLMTYVVKSGGTVKPLGDPFPMCPHCSHILQDFFVVTN
;
A
#
# COMPACT_ATOMS: atom_id res chain seq x y z
N ASN A 1 20.81 -26.40 -9.31
CA ASN A 1 19.53 -26.24 -10.05
C ASN A 1 18.74 -25.02 -9.56
N PHE A 2 19.33 -23.82 -9.70
CA PHE A 2 18.73 -22.53 -9.30
C PHE A 2 17.40 -22.22 -10.00
N ILE A 3 17.22 -22.77 -11.21
CA ILE A 3 16.04 -22.52 -12.06
C ILE A 3 14.76 -23.09 -11.45
N ASN A 4 14.83 -24.21 -10.72
CA ASN A 4 13.63 -24.87 -10.20
C ASN A 4 13.02 -24.14 -8.99
N ASP A 5 13.84 -23.39 -8.25
CA ASP A 5 13.46 -22.67 -7.03
C ASP A 5 13.03 -21.21 -7.29
N LEU A 6 12.97 -20.79 -8.56
CA LEU A 6 12.48 -19.46 -8.93
C LEU A 6 10.95 -19.39 -8.71
N PRO A 7 10.46 -18.42 -7.91
CA PRO A 7 9.06 -18.35 -7.49
C PRO A 7 8.11 -17.88 -8.61
N ASN A 8 8.64 -17.43 -9.75
CA ASN A 8 7.84 -16.90 -10.86
C ASN A 8 8.07 -17.70 -12.16
N PRO A 9 7.01 -18.21 -12.83
CA PRO A 9 7.13 -18.95 -14.09
C PRO A 9 7.71 -18.13 -15.25
N PHE A 10 7.59 -16.79 -15.24
CA PHE A 10 8.21 -15.92 -16.25
C PHE A 10 9.74 -15.87 -16.11
N ALA A 11 10.25 -15.91 -14.88
CA ALA A 11 11.69 -15.99 -14.61
C ALA A 11 12.28 -17.34 -15.07
N LYS A 12 11.49 -18.42 -15.01
CA LYS A 12 11.88 -19.71 -15.59
C LYS A 12 12.03 -19.63 -17.11
N THR A 13 11.12 -18.95 -17.81
CA THR A 13 11.17 -18.81 -19.28
C THR A 13 12.36 -17.99 -19.76
N VAL A 14 12.69 -16.87 -19.10
CA VAL A 14 13.81 -16.00 -19.49
C VAL A 14 15.17 -16.68 -19.26
N VAL A 15 15.30 -17.48 -18.20
CA VAL A 15 16.54 -18.22 -17.91
C VAL A 15 16.70 -19.44 -18.82
N GLN A 16 15.61 -19.95 -19.41
CA GLN A 16 15.64 -21.08 -20.35
C GLN A 16 16.00 -20.67 -21.79
N THR A 17 15.90 -19.39 -22.15
CA THR A 17 16.17 -18.90 -23.51
C THR A 17 17.58 -18.35 -23.72
N VAL A 18 18.38 -18.18 -22.66
CA VAL A 18 19.76 -17.69 -22.74
C VAL A 18 20.70 -18.79 -22.23
N ASP A 19 21.73 -19.16 -23.00
CA ASP A 19 22.66 -20.19 -22.55
C ASP A 19 23.38 -19.76 -21.25
N GLY A 20 23.67 -20.73 -20.38
CA GLY A 20 24.18 -20.46 -19.04
C GLY A 20 25.58 -19.83 -18.98
N SER A 21 26.37 -19.93 -20.05
CA SER A 21 27.70 -19.33 -20.12
C SER A 21 27.63 -17.85 -20.49
N THR A 22 26.70 -17.49 -21.39
CA THR A 22 26.35 -16.12 -21.74
C THR A 22 25.74 -15.40 -20.54
N PHE A 23 24.96 -16.08 -19.71
CA PHE A 23 24.39 -15.49 -18.49
C PHE A 23 25.44 -15.14 -17.43
N GLN A 24 26.49 -15.95 -17.29
CA GLN A 24 27.57 -15.72 -16.31
C GLN A 24 28.50 -14.57 -16.70
N SER A 25 28.69 -14.30 -18.01
CA SER A 25 29.47 -13.13 -18.42
C SER A 25 28.77 -11.82 -18.08
N PHE A 26 27.44 -11.76 -18.23
CA PHE A 26 26.66 -10.56 -17.91
C PHE A 26 26.58 -10.27 -16.42
N ALA A 27 26.57 -11.28 -15.55
CA ALA A 27 26.45 -11.09 -14.10
C ALA A 27 27.60 -10.25 -13.49
N ASN A 28 28.76 -10.23 -14.15
CA ASN A 28 29.94 -9.49 -13.72
C ASN A 28 30.09 -8.11 -14.39
N GLU A 29 29.23 -7.78 -15.36
CA GLU A 29 29.22 -6.46 -15.98
C GLU A 29 28.50 -5.43 -15.09
N THR A 30 29.04 -4.22 -15.05
CA THR A 30 28.46 -3.09 -14.32
C THR A 30 27.69 -2.20 -15.27
N ILE A 31 26.44 -1.88 -14.93
CA ILE A 31 25.65 -0.85 -15.61
C ILE A 31 25.61 0.37 -14.67
N GLY A 32 26.40 1.38 -15.00
CA GLY A 32 26.67 2.48 -14.06
C GLY A 32 27.37 1.97 -12.79
N ASP A 33 26.89 2.37 -11.62
CA ASP A 33 27.50 2.01 -10.33
C ASP A 33 26.96 0.69 -9.74
N THR A 34 26.08 -0.02 -10.45
CA THR A 34 25.44 -1.25 -9.96
C THR A 34 25.88 -2.45 -10.79
N LYS A 35 26.25 -3.56 -10.13
CA LYS A 35 26.54 -4.82 -10.81
C LYS A 35 25.24 -5.39 -11.37
N PHE A 36 25.27 -5.88 -12.61
CA PHE A 36 24.10 -6.52 -13.22
C PHE A 36 23.56 -7.69 -12.38
N GLY A 37 24.44 -8.39 -11.66
CA GLY A 37 24.04 -9.40 -10.66
C GLY A 37 23.19 -8.86 -9.51
N ASP A 38 23.41 -7.62 -9.07
CA ASP A 38 22.59 -6.97 -8.03
C ASP A 38 21.23 -6.52 -8.60
N PHE A 39 21.22 -6.05 -9.85
CA PHE A 39 19.99 -5.78 -10.61
C PHE A 39 19.13 -7.04 -10.81
N LEU A 40 19.74 -8.19 -11.11
CA LEU A 40 19.02 -9.46 -11.22
C LEU A 40 18.48 -9.94 -9.88
N ASN A 41 19.26 -9.78 -8.80
CA ASN A 41 18.79 -10.09 -7.45
C ASN A 41 17.58 -9.21 -7.10
N TRP A 42 17.61 -7.93 -7.45
CA TRP A 42 16.51 -6.99 -7.33
C TRP A 42 15.32 -7.36 -8.25
N PHE A 43 15.54 -7.83 -9.47
CA PHE A 43 14.49 -8.19 -10.43
C PHE A 43 13.78 -9.49 -10.03
N VAL A 44 14.54 -10.47 -9.54
CA VAL A 44 14.02 -11.72 -8.95
C VAL A 44 13.35 -11.45 -7.60
N LYS A 45 13.81 -10.44 -6.84
CA LYS A 45 13.27 -10.08 -5.52
C LYS A 45 12.25 -8.92 -5.53
N GLY A 46 11.87 -8.39 -6.69
CA GLY A 46 10.78 -7.42 -6.83
C GLY A 46 11.09 -5.97 -6.44
N GLU A 47 12.33 -5.56 -6.61
CA GLU A 47 12.95 -4.26 -6.31
C GLU A 47 12.48 -2.91 -6.93
N GLY A 48 11.74 -2.83 -8.06
CA GLY A 48 11.08 -1.59 -8.57
C GLY A 48 11.81 -0.46 -9.35
N GLY A 49 11.40 -0.19 -10.60
CA GLY A 49 11.59 1.07 -11.38
C GLY A 49 11.55 0.84 -12.91
N ASN A 50 11.07 1.69 -13.84
CA ASN A 50 10.53 3.05 -13.86
C ASN A 50 9.79 3.31 -15.22
N SER A 51 8.95 4.36 -15.29
CA SER A 51 8.52 5.17 -16.46
C SER A 51 7.70 4.63 -17.66
N SER A 52 6.54 5.31 -17.84
CA SER A 52 5.88 5.85 -19.06
C SER A 52 4.98 4.99 -19.99
N GLN A 53 3.80 5.60 -20.25
CA GLN A 53 2.84 5.43 -21.36
C GLN A 53 1.80 4.31 -21.29
N ALA A 54 0.62 4.63 -20.73
CA ALA A 54 -0.67 4.74 -21.43
C ALA A 54 -1.77 4.93 -20.36
N LEU A 55 -2.49 6.05 -20.45
CA LEU A 55 -3.71 6.28 -19.65
C LEU A 55 -4.85 5.51 -20.30
N ASP A 56 -4.92 4.20 -20.12
CA ASP A 56 -6.18 3.44 -20.16
C ASP A 56 -5.93 2.02 -19.66
N GLU A 57 -6.45 1.74 -18.45
CA GLU A 57 -6.76 0.45 -17.81
C GLU A 57 -6.65 0.67 -16.31
N THR A 58 -7.71 0.37 -15.56
CA THR A 58 -7.72 0.41 -14.09
C THR A 58 -6.62 -0.51 -13.55
N ILE A 59 -5.47 0.10 -13.23
CA ILE A 59 -4.32 -0.58 -12.61
C ILE A 59 -4.76 -1.00 -11.22
N LEU A 60 -5.15 -2.27 -11.10
CA LEU A 60 -5.18 -2.92 -9.81
C LEU A 60 -3.77 -2.81 -9.21
N PRO A 61 -3.63 -2.44 -7.92
CA PRO A 61 -2.34 -2.44 -7.24
C PRO A 61 -1.68 -3.80 -7.43
N LYS A 62 -0.37 -3.80 -7.70
CA LYS A 62 0.39 -5.00 -8.07
C LYS A 62 0.27 -6.04 -6.95
N GLY A 63 -0.63 -7.01 -7.10
CA GLY A 63 -0.82 -8.09 -6.13
C GLY A 63 -2.27 -8.41 -5.77
N VAL A 64 -3.23 -7.55 -6.10
CA VAL A 64 -4.67 -7.88 -5.92
C VAL A 64 -5.22 -8.42 -7.22
N ASN A 65 -5.28 -9.75 -7.35
CA ASN A 65 -6.02 -10.39 -8.42
C ASN A 65 -7.52 -10.50 -8.05
N ASP A 66 -8.35 -10.73 -9.06
CA ASP A 66 -9.80 -10.88 -8.88
C ASP A 66 -10.17 -11.98 -7.87
N ASP A 67 -9.32 -12.98 -7.68
CA ASP A 67 -9.55 -14.09 -6.76
C ASP A 67 -9.42 -13.66 -5.30
N ILE A 68 -8.45 -12.79 -4.97
CA ILE A 68 -8.32 -12.21 -3.63
C ILE A 68 -9.55 -11.37 -3.32
N LEU A 69 -9.99 -10.51 -4.24
CA LEU A 69 -11.19 -9.69 -4.07
C LEU A 69 -12.42 -10.58 -3.82
N LYS A 70 -12.64 -11.58 -4.68
CA LYS A 70 -13.74 -12.54 -4.53
C LYS A 70 -13.69 -13.29 -3.20
N SER A 71 -12.51 -13.72 -2.75
CA SER A 71 -12.34 -14.41 -1.47
C SER A 71 -12.71 -13.54 -0.26
N ARG A 72 -12.56 -12.21 -0.40
CA ARG A 72 -12.97 -11.20 0.58
C ARG A 72 -14.39 -10.68 0.34
N GLY A 73 -15.08 -11.18 -0.68
CA GLY A 73 -16.44 -10.80 -1.03
C GLY A 73 -16.54 -9.46 -1.77
N PHE A 74 -15.46 -8.90 -2.29
CA PHE A 74 -15.46 -7.67 -3.08
C PHE A 74 -15.36 -7.96 -4.57
N SER A 75 -15.87 -7.02 -5.36
CA SER A 75 -15.75 -6.98 -6.82
C SER A 75 -14.65 -6.01 -7.25
N LYS A 76 -14.14 -6.20 -8.47
CA LYS A 76 -13.23 -5.25 -9.11
C LYS A 76 -13.85 -3.85 -9.22
N GLN A 77 -15.16 -3.76 -9.51
CA GLN A 77 -15.86 -2.48 -9.63
C GLN A 77 -15.90 -1.71 -8.30
N GLU A 78 -16.08 -2.40 -7.17
CA GLU A 78 -16.01 -1.78 -5.84
C GLU A 78 -14.61 -1.24 -5.55
N LEU A 79 -13.57 -1.98 -5.93
CA LEU A 79 -12.19 -1.52 -5.79
C LEU A 79 -11.92 -0.31 -6.70
N ASP A 80 -12.28 -0.37 -7.98
CA ASP A 80 -12.10 0.73 -8.93
C ASP A 80 -12.84 1.99 -8.46
N SER A 81 -14.03 1.82 -7.89
CA SER A 81 -14.82 2.92 -7.30
C SER A 81 -14.13 3.52 -6.07
N LEU A 82 -13.57 2.68 -5.19
CA LEU A 82 -12.80 3.13 -4.03
C LEU A 82 -11.50 3.85 -4.43
N VAL A 83 -10.78 3.32 -5.41
CA VAL A 83 -9.56 3.94 -5.95
C VAL A 83 -9.88 5.31 -6.54
N LYS A 84 -10.94 5.40 -7.34
CA LYS A 84 -11.39 6.68 -7.90
C LYS A 84 -11.77 7.66 -6.77
N TYR A 85 -12.59 7.21 -5.83
CA TYR A 85 -13.07 8.04 -4.72
C TYR A 85 -11.90 8.63 -3.91
N VAL A 86 -10.92 7.83 -3.50
CA VAL A 86 -9.81 8.34 -2.68
C VAL A 86 -8.88 9.27 -3.47
N ASN A 87 -8.75 9.08 -4.79
CA ASN A 87 -7.98 9.98 -5.64
C ASN A 87 -8.68 11.34 -5.82
N ASP A 88 -10.00 11.34 -5.97
CA ASP A 88 -10.80 12.56 -6.02
C ASP A 88 -10.69 13.33 -4.69
N GLU A 89 -10.81 12.63 -3.56
CA GLU A 89 -10.64 13.21 -2.22
C GLU A 89 -9.22 13.76 -1.99
N ALA A 90 -8.18 13.02 -2.37
CA ALA A 90 -6.81 13.50 -2.28
C ALA A 90 -6.59 14.77 -3.12
N SER A 91 -7.19 14.83 -4.32
CA SER A 91 -7.12 16.00 -5.19
C SER A 91 -7.87 17.19 -4.60
N ALA A 92 -9.07 16.97 -4.06
CA ALA A 92 -9.86 17.99 -3.38
C ALA A 92 -9.11 18.55 -2.17
N LEU A 93 -8.55 17.69 -1.32
CA LEU A 93 -7.75 18.09 -0.16
C LEU A 93 -6.52 18.89 -0.56
N LYS A 94 -5.80 18.50 -1.63
CA LYS A 94 -4.66 19.26 -2.14
C LYS A 94 -5.05 20.64 -2.66
N ASN A 95 -6.24 20.77 -3.23
CA ASN A 95 -6.75 22.03 -3.77
C ASN A 95 -7.52 22.88 -2.74
N SER A 96 -7.73 22.37 -1.52
CA SER A 96 -8.50 23.03 -0.46
C SER A 96 -7.78 24.20 0.24
N GLY A 97 -6.51 24.46 -0.12
CA GLY A 97 -5.67 25.47 0.54
C GLY A 97 -4.88 24.97 1.74
N LEU A 98 -4.95 23.68 2.07
CA LEU A 98 -4.07 23.07 3.06
C LEU A 98 -2.60 23.20 2.64
N THR A 99 -1.75 23.59 3.59
CA THR A 99 -0.30 23.53 3.37
C THR A 99 0.14 22.08 3.23
N LYS A 100 1.28 21.84 2.55
CA LYS A 100 1.87 20.49 2.43
C LYS A 100 2.02 19.78 3.77
N LYS A 101 2.38 20.53 4.82
CA LYS A 101 2.53 19.99 6.18
C LYS A 101 1.20 19.62 6.81
N GLN A 102 0.12 20.35 6.56
CA GLN A 102 -1.20 20.00 7.07
C GLN A 102 -1.81 18.81 6.33
N LEU A 103 -1.60 18.74 5.01
CA LEU A 103 -2.08 17.64 4.17
C LEU A 103 -1.36 16.31 4.48
N GLY A 104 -0.08 16.38 4.87
CA GLY A 104 0.71 15.21 5.20
C GLY A 104 1.09 14.35 4.00
N ALA A 105 1.40 13.09 4.24
CA ALA A 105 1.93 12.15 3.24
C ALA A 105 0.84 11.40 2.47
N ALA A 106 -0.20 10.97 3.17
CA ALA A 106 -1.19 10.02 2.67
C ALA A 106 -2.63 10.45 2.95
N VAL A 107 -3.53 10.03 2.05
CA VAL A 107 -4.98 10.04 2.21
C VAL A 107 -5.46 8.59 2.11
N ALA A 108 -6.34 8.16 3.00
CA ALA A 108 -6.95 6.86 2.95
C ALA A 108 -8.47 6.98 2.88
N ALA A 109 -9.11 6.05 2.19
CA ALA A 109 -10.54 5.85 2.24
C ALA A 109 -10.85 4.39 2.57
N THR A 110 -11.86 4.18 3.41
CA THR A 110 -12.43 2.86 3.69
C THR A 110 -13.84 2.80 3.15
N PHE A 111 -14.14 1.81 2.32
CA PHE A 111 -15.48 1.51 1.81
C PHE A 111 -16.13 0.45 2.68
N ASP A 112 -17.33 0.72 3.17
CA ASP A 112 -18.23 -0.27 3.78
C ASP A 112 -19.23 -0.74 2.72
N LYS A 113 -19.10 -1.98 2.25
CA LYS A 113 -19.99 -2.53 1.23
C LYS A 113 -21.41 -2.77 1.72
N LYS A 114 -21.61 -2.93 3.03
CA LYS A 114 -22.94 -3.18 3.61
C LYS A 114 -23.79 -1.92 3.54
N SER A 115 -23.19 -0.78 3.85
CA SER A 115 -23.87 0.52 3.88
C SER A 115 -23.66 1.36 2.61
N GLY A 116 -22.66 1.05 1.78
CA GLY A 116 -22.23 1.84 0.64
C GLY A 116 -21.47 3.13 1.01
N LYS A 117 -21.07 3.30 2.26
CA LYS A 117 -20.42 4.52 2.75
C LYS A 117 -18.90 4.48 2.54
N TYR A 118 -18.32 5.66 2.37
CA TYR A 118 -16.87 5.86 2.35
C TYR A 118 -16.44 6.70 3.55
N TYR A 119 -15.33 6.32 4.17
CA TYR A 119 -14.75 7.00 5.32
C TYR A 119 -13.33 7.45 4.98
N THR A 120 -13.16 8.76 4.80
CA THR A 120 -11.87 9.36 4.41
C THR A 120 -11.09 9.86 5.62
N ALA A 121 -9.77 9.75 5.57
CA ALA A 121 -8.88 10.35 6.55
C ALA A 121 -7.52 10.75 5.96
N ILE A 122 -6.84 11.65 6.68
CA ILE A 122 -5.42 11.97 6.50
C ILE A 122 -4.68 11.70 7.80
N ASN A 123 -3.35 11.64 7.70
CA ASN A 123 -2.45 11.43 8.83
C ASN A 123 -2.58 12.56 9.86
N ASP A 124 -2.46 12.24 11.15
CA ASP A 124 -2.21 13.25 12.17
C ASP A 124 -0.72 13.62 12.20
N MET A 125 -0.45 14.87 11.85
CA MET A 125 0.90 15.39 11.69
C MET A 125 1.60 15.71 13.02
N THR A 126 0.89 15.53 14.14
CA THR A 126 1.45 15.61 15.49
C THR A 126 1.66 14.23 16.12
N GLY A 127 1.35 13.15 15.39
CA GLY A 127 1.55 11.79 15.87
C GLY A 127 0.46 11.28 16.80
N LYS A 128 -0.65 12.00 16.92
CA LYS A 128 -1.74 11.60 17.80
C LYS A 128 -2.57 10.50 17.15
N ILE A 129 -3.04 9.57 17.97
CA ILE A 129 -4.04 8.58 17.58
C ILE A 129 -5.44 9.21 17.61
N PRO A 130 -6.46 8.60 16.97
CA PRO A 130 -7.84 9.06 17.08
C PRO A 130 -8.26 9.30 18.54
N LYS A 131 -8.96 10.41 18.81
CA LYS A 131 -9.42 10.75 20.17
C LYS A 131 -10.38 9.71 20.73
N GLU A 132 -11.19 9.14 19.86
CA GLU A 132 -12.10 8.05 20.16
C GLU A 132 -11.67 6.85 19.31
N LEU A 133 -11.44 5.72 19.98
CA LEU A 133 -10.98 4.49 19.36
C LEU A 133 -12.03 3.40 19.51
N HIS A 134 -12.30 2.71 18.42
CA HIS A 134 -13.01 1.44 18.48
C HIS A 134 -12.13 0.41 19.21
N PRO A 135 -12.68 -0.44 20.10
CA PRO A 135 -11.89 -1.39 20.90
C PRO A 135 -10.97 -2.32 20.09
N LEU A 136 -11.40 -2.70 18.88
CA LEU A 136 -10.57 -3.51 17.97
C LEU A 136 -9.27 -2.79 17.54
N ILE A 137 -9.31 -1.47 17.35
CA ILE A 137 -8.11 -0.70 16.98
C ILE A 137 -7.29 -0.39 18.23
N ASP A 138 -7.94 -0.01 19.33
CA ASP A 138 -7.27 0.31 20.59
C ASP A 138 -6.40 -0.84 21.11
N SER A 139 -6.96 -2.06 21.14
CA SER A 139 -6.23 -3.26 21.58
C SER A 139 -4.98 -3.55 20.74
N LYS A 140 -5.00 -3.23 19.44
CA LYS A 140 -3.87 -3.44 18.53
C LYS A 140 -2.80 -2.36 18.65
N ILE A 141 -3.18 -1.12 18.97
CA ILE A 141 -2.24 -0.04 19.24
C ILE A 141 -1.56 -0.27 20.60
N THR A 142 -2.34 -0.53 21.64
CA THR A 142 -1.84 -0.71 23.02
C THR A 142 -1.07 -2.01 23.20
N GLY A 143 -1.47 -3.06 22.50
CA GLY A 143 -0.82 -4.38 22.51
C GLY A 143 0.38 -4.51 21.57
N MET A 144 0.81 -3.43 20.91
CA MET A 144 1.90 -3.50 19.92
C MET A 144 3.24 -3.91 20.58
N PRO A 145 3.89 -4.98 20.11
CA PRO A 145 5.20 -5.39 20.62
C PRO A 145 6.25 -4.30 20.43
N SER A 146 7.17 -4.15 21.39
CA SER A 146 8.27 -3.17 21.30
C SER A 146 9.09 -3.32 20.02
N MET A 147 9.36 -4.56 19.59
CA MET A 147 10.10 -4.82 18.34
C MET A 147 9.43 -4.21 17.11
N VAL A 148 8.10 -4.14 17.06
CA VAL A 148 7.34 -3.52 15.97
C VAL A 148 7.31 -2.01 16.16
N LYS A 149 7.10 -1.56 17.40
CA LYS A 149 7.09 -0.13 17.74
C LYS A 149 8.41 0.55 17.37
N ASP A 150 9.53 -0.11 17.64
CA ASP A 150 10.87 0.43 17.45
C ASP A 150 11.40 0.21 16.01
N SER A 151 10.75 -0.64 15.20
CA SER A 151 11.21 -0.94 13.83
C SER A 151 10.98 0.18 12.82
N TYR A 152 10.22 1.23 13.17
CA TYR A 152 9.88 2.31 12.24
C TYR A 152 10.08 3.69 12.88
N ILE A 153 11.19 4.34 12.54
CA ILE A 153 11.61 5.63 13.10
C ILE A 153 11.07 6.85 12.33
N LYS A 154 10.46 6.64 11.15
CA LYS A 154 9.96 7.71 10.27
C LYS A 154 8.48 8.05 10.50
N THR A 155 7.90 7.61 11.62
CA THR A 155 6.52 7.94 11.98
C THR A 155 6.47 9.14 12.93
N HIS A 156 5.33 9.84 12.93
CA HIS A 156 5.00 10.78 13.99
C HIS A 156 4.38 10.08 15.22
N GLY A 157 3.84 8.88 15.05
CA GLY A 157 3.27 8.06 16.13
C GLY A 157 2.57 6.81 15.59
N SER A 158 2.74 5.68 16.29
CA SER A 158 2.06 4.44 15.94
C SER A 158 0.54 4.62 16.03
N GLY A 159 -0.18 4.34 14.95
CA GLY A 159 -1.63 4.55 14.88
C GLY A 159 -2.08 5.94 14.44
N SER A 160 -1.16 6.85 14.12
CA SER A 160 -1.49 8.22 13.67
C SER A 160 -1.72 8.35 12.15
N HIS A 161 -1.69 7.24 11.40
CA HIS A 161 -1.73 7.24 9.94
C HIS A 161 -3.16 7.17 9.39
N ALA A 162 -3.32 7.61 8.14
CA ALA A 162 -4.62 7.81 7.49
C ALA A 162 -5.50 6.54 7.50
N GLU A 163 -4.95 5.37 7.21
CA GLU A 163 -5.69 4.10 7.16
C GLU A 163 -6.30 3.71 8.51
N VAL A 164 -5.58 3.95 9.61
CA VAL A 164 -6.06 3.67 10.96
C VAL A 164 -7.24 4.58 11.29
N TYR A 165 -7.15 5.86 10.96
CA TYR A 165 -8.27 6.80 11.13
C TYR A 165 -9.49 6.42 10.29
N ALA A 166 -9.30 6.05 9.02
CA ALA A 166 -10.38 5.70 8.10
C ALA A 166 -11.16 4.48 8.57
N ILE A 167 -10.45 3.39 8.93
CA ILE A 167 -11.07 2.18 9.46
C ILE A 167 -11.72 2.44 10.82
N ASN A 168 -11.06 3.16 11.72
CA ASN A 168 -11.62 3.49 13.02
C ASN A 168 -12.94 4.24 12.91
N LYS A 169 -13.06 5.21 11.99
CA LYS A 169 -14.32 5.92 11.72
C LYS A 169 -15.43 4.96 11.27
N ALA A 170 -15.11 4.05 10.35
CA ALA A 170 -16.08 3.05 9.87
C ALA A 170 -16.57 2.15 11.00
N LEU A 171 -15.67 1.67 11.85
CA LEU A 171 -16.01 0.81 12.99
C LEU A 171 -16.85 1.54 14.03
N LEU A 172 -16.55 2.81 14.33
CA LEU A 172 -17.34 3.63 15.26
C LEU A 172 -18.75 3.91 14.71
N ASP A 173 -18.93 3.93 13.38
CA ASP A 173 -20.26 4.01 12.73
C ASP A 173 -20.97 2.64 12.64
N GLY A 174 -20.42 1.61 13.30
CA GLY A 174 -21.03 0.28 13.41
C GLY A 174 -20.75 -0.65 12.22
N ALA A 175 -19.81 -0.32 11.35
CA ALA A 175 -19.46 -1.17 10.23
C ALA A 175 -18.84 -2.50 10.70
N ASN A 176 -19.13 -3.58 9.99
CA ASN A 176 -18.53 -4.88 10.24
C ASN A 176 -17.13 -4.94 9.58
N PRO A 177 -16.05 -5.30 10.31
CA PRO A 177 -14.70 -5.40 9.74
C PRO A 177 -14.59 -6.20 8.44
N LYS A 178 -15.42 -7.24 8.26
CA LYS A 178 -15.41 -8.10 7.06
C LYS A 178 -15.98 -7.43 5.82
N ASP A 179 -16.79 -6.39 6.01
CA ASP A 179 -17.43 -5.61 4.95
C ASP A 179 -16.59 -4.37 4.58
N LEU A 180 -15.41 -4.21 5.17
CA LEU A 180 -14.52 -3.08 4.92
C LEU A 180 -13.43 -3.41 3.91
N MET A 181 -13.21 -2.48 2.97
CA MET A 181 -12.05 -2.45 2.09
C MET A 181 -11.42 -1.06 2.14
N THR A 182 -10.12 -0.99 2.40
CA THR A 182 -9.40 0.29 2.55
C THR A 182 -8.37 0.45 1.46
N TYR A 183 -8.23 1.66 0.92
CA TYR A 183 -7.19 2.02 -0.04
C TYR A 183 -6.48 3.30 0.40
N VAL A 184 -5.16 3.35 0.19
CA VAL A 184 -4.31 4.46 0.63
C VAL A 184 -3.51 5.00 -0.55
N VAL A 185 -3.54 6.31 -0.73
CA VAL A 185 -2.80 7.02 -1.78
C VAL A 185 -1.93 8.13 -1.20
N LYS A 186 -0.86 8.47 -1.91
CA LYS A 186 -0.06 9.66 -1.64
C LYS A 186 -0.94 10.90 -1.82
N SER A 187 -0.90 11.80 -0.85
CA SER A 187 -1.67 13.05 -0.89
C SER A 187 -1.11 14.09 -1.87
N GLY A 188 0.13 13.92 -2.34
CA GLY A 188 0.86 14.95 -3.10
C GLY A 188 1.35 16.13 -2.25
N GLY A 189 1.19 16.05 -0.92
CA GLY A 189 1.67 17.03 0.06
C GLY A 189 3.16 16.91 0.33
N THR A 190 3.51 16.23 1.44
CA THR A 190 4.93 15.97 1.78
C THR A 190 5.55 14.87 0.94
N VAL A 191 4.73 13.97 0.39
CA VAL A 191 5.14 12.88 -0.50
C VAL A 191 4.43 13.00 -1.84
N LYS A 192 5.15 12.72 -2.92
CA LYS A 192 4.71 12.88 -4.33
C LYS A 192 4.95 11.59 -5.13
N PRO A 193 4.33 11.45 -6.32
CA PRO A 193 3.22 12.27 -6.84
C PRO A 193 1.91 12.04 -6.07
N LEU A 194 0.89 12.87 -6.32
CA LEU A 194 -0.47 12.64 -5.80
C LEU A 194 -1.06 11.39 -6.45
N GLY A 195 -1.81 10.60 -5.69
CA GLY A 195 -2.67 9.54 -6.22
C GLY A 195 -2.01 8.17 -6.39
N ASP A 196 -0.68 8.10 -6.38
CA ASP A 196 0.02 6.82 -6.32
C ASP A 196 -0.38 6.04 -5.06
N PRO A 197 -0.47 4.70 -5.14
CA PRO A 197 -0.64 3.87 -3.95
C PRO A 197 0.45 4.17 -2.91
N PHE A 198 0.07 4.15 -1.63
CA PHE A 198 0.98 4.37 -0.53
C PHE A 198 1.12 3.10 0.31
N PRO A 199 2.34 2.55 0.48
CA PRO A 199 2.52 1.32 1.23
C PRO A 199 2.28 1.54 2.72
N MET A 200 1.73 0.53 3.39
CA MET A 200 1.56 0.55 4.84
C MET A 200 2.93 0.45 5.55
N CYS A 201 3.08 1.22 6.62
CA CYS A 201 4.26 1.10 7.49
C CYS A 201 4.12 -0.12 8.43
N PRO A 202 5.22 -0.60 9.04
CA PRO A 202 5.19 -1.73 9.97
C PRO A 202 4.18 -1.58 11.12
N HIS A 203 3.99 -0.37 11.65
CA HIS A 203 3.00 -0.11 12.71
C HIS A 203 1.58 -0.37 12.21
N CYS A 204 1.24 0.14 11.03
CA CYS A 204 -0.10 -0.02 10.47
C CYS A 204 -0.34 -1.46 10.01
N SER A 205 0.69 -2.14 9.48
CA SER A 205 0.61 -3.58 9.16
C SER A 205 0.28 -4.42 10.39
N HIS A 206 0.83 -4.09 11.56
CA HIS A 206 0.46 -4.75 12.80
C HIS A 206 -0.97 -4.39 13.25
N ILE A 207 -1.31 -3.10 13.24
CA ILE A 207 -2.62 -2.62 13.72
C ILE A 207 -3.77 -3.19 12.87
N LEU A 208 -3.57 -3.27 11.56
CA LEU A 208 -4.61 -3.56 10.58
C LEU A 208 -4.50 -4.95 9.95
N GLN A 209 -3.70 -5.86 10.53
CA GLN A 209 -3.47 -7.21 10.00
C GLN A 209 -4.74 -8.04 9.74
N ASP A 210 -5.83 -7.75 10.46
CA ASP A 210 -7.10 -8.47 10.36
C ASP A 210 -8.11 -7.80 9.38
N PHE A 211 -7.73 -6.66 8.80
CA PHE A 211 -8.56 -5.86 7.90
C PHE A 211 -8.12 -6.04 6.45
N PHE A 212 -9.04 -5.83 5.51
CA PHE A 212 -8.69 -5.83 4.09
C PHE A 212 -8.22 -4.44 3.65
N VAL A 213 -6.92 -4.21 3.80
CA VAL A 213 -6.26 -3.01 3.27
C VAL A 213 -5.56 -3.38 1.97
N VAL A 214 -5.99 -2.76 0.90
CA VAL A 214 -5.41 -2.92 -0.42
C VAL A 214 -4.21 -1.99 -0.51
N THR A 215 -3.01 -2.56 -0.55
CA THR A 215 -1.75 -1.83 -0.74
C THR A 215 -1.02 -2.36 -1.97
N ASN A 216 -0.09 -1.57 -2.48
CA ASN A 216 0.80 -1.96 -3.58
C ASN A 216 2.09 -2.62 -3.08
#